data_AF-A0A4Y7UDP7-F1
#
_entry.id   AF-A0A4Y7UDP7-F1
#
_cell.length_a   1.000
_cell.length_b   1.000
_cell.length_c   1.000
_cell.angle_alpha   90.00
_cell.angle_beta   90.00
_cell.angle_gamma   90.00
#
_symmetry.space_group_name_H-M   'P 1'
#
loop_
_entity.id
_entity.type
_entity.pdbx_description
1 polymer ?
#
loop_
_entity_poly.entity_id
_entity_poly.type
_entity_poly.pdbx_seq_one_letter_code
_entity_poly.pdbx_strand_id
1 'polypeptide(L)'
;MVKMIFKYYFDVNFFNLIYSFLLSLLFFNFYFMPIIFASIGTILGVLSFQYFYGNEYYFYHNKGFTKKRLNLIVLFLNVFISIIVSITYQLIK
;
A
#
# COMPACT_ATOMS: atom_id res chain seq x y z
N MET A 1 -0.99 16.43 11.28
CA MET A 1 -1.87 15.26 11.04
C MET A 1 -1.53 14.55 9.73
N VAL A 2 -1.60 15.26 8.60
CA VAL A 2 -1.31 14.75 7.24
C VAL A 2 0.08 14.10 7.11
N LYS A 3 1.13 14.73 7.65
CA LYS A 3 2.51 14.18 7.63
C LYS A 3 2.63 12.75 8.16
N MET A 4 1.87 12.38 9.19
CA MET A 4 1.92 11.05 9.79
C MET A 4 1.24 9.99 8.92
N ILE A 5 0.13 10.37 8.27
CA ILE A 5 -0.54 9.52 7.30
C ILE A 5 0.39 9.26 6.11
N PHE A 6 1.07 10.30 5.60
CA PHE A 6 2.02 10.13 4.51
C PHE A 6 3.21 9.27 4.89
N LYS A 7 3.79 9.45 6.09
CA LYS A 7 4.87 8.57 6.57
C LYS A 7 4.42 7.11 6.54
N TYR A 8 3.31 6.80 7.22
CA TYR A 8 2.75 5.45 7.26
C TYR A 8 2.45 4.90 5.86
N TYR A 9 1.89 5.74 4.98
CA TYR A 9 1.59 5.40 3.60
C TYR A 9 2.85 4.99 2.81
N PHE A 10 3.95 5.74 2.94
CA PHE A 10 5.20 5.41 2.27
C PHE A 10 5.85 4.14 2.83
N ASP A 11 5.87 3.99 4.17
CA ASP A 11 6.47 2.81 4.81
C ASP A 11 5.76 1.52 4.39
N VAL A 12 4.41 1.52 4.37
CA VAL A 12 3.61 0.38 3.89
C VAL A 12 3.81 0.16 2.40
N ASN A 13 3.84 1.23 1.59
CA ASN A 13 3.93 1.07 0.15
C ASN A 13 5.31 0.68 -0.36
N PHE A 14 6.37 0.96 0.39
CA PHE A 14 7.69 0.42 0.11
C PHE A 14 7.65 -1.12 0.02
N PHE A 15 7.06 -1.77 1.04
CA PHE A 15 6.86 -3.22 1.02
C PHE A 15 5.84 -3.66 -0.04
N ASN A 16 4.72 -2.94 -0.18
CA ASN A 16 3.70 -3.25 -1.18
C ASN A 16 4.29 -3.31 -2.60
N LEU A 17 5.11 -2.31 -2.98
CA LEU A 17 5.73 -2.26 -4.31
C LEU A 17 6.65 -3.45 -4.54
N ILE A 18 7.47 -3.81 -3.55
CA ILE A 18 8.34 -4.99 -3.62
C ILE A 18 7.50 -6.25 -3.86
N TYR A 19 6.46 -6.49 -3.06
CA TYR A 19 5.62 -7.68 -3.22
C TYR A 19 4.83 -7.68 -4.52
N SER A 20 4.30 -6.53 -4.93
CA SER A 20 3.53 -6.41 -6.16
C SER A 20 4.39 -6.64 -7.38
N PHE A 21 5.63 -6.13 -7.38
CA PHE A 21 6.61 -6.39 -8.42
C PHE A 21 7.00 -7.87 -8.46
N LEU A 22 7.34 -8.47 -7.32
CA LEU A 22 7.71 -9.90 -7.24
C LEU A 22 6.56 -10.82 -7.67
N LEU A 23 5.33 -10.57 -7.20
CA LEU A 23 4.16 -11.37 -7.60
C LEU A 23 3.87 -11.22 -9.09
N SER A 24 3.98 -10.01 -9.63
CA SER A 24 3.78 -9.76 -11.07
C SER A 24 4.88 -10.40 -11.91
N LEU A 25 6.11 -10.49 -11.41
CA LEU A 25 7.23 -11.11 -12.14
C LEU A 25 7.18 -12.65 -12.10
N LEU A 26 6.81 -13.23 -10.95
CA LEU A 26 6.91 -14.67 -10.71
C LEU A 26 5.64 -15.44 -11.09
N PHE A 27 4.46 -14.85 -10.92
CA PHE A 27 3.18 -15.57 -11.02
C PHE A 27 2.19 -14.99 -12.04
N PHE A 28 2.33 -13.70 -12.39
CA PHE A 28 1.37 -13.01 -13.25
C PHE A 28 2.07 -12.29 -14.41
N ASN A 29 1.31 -11.48 -15.15
CA ASN A 29 1.86 -10.53 -16.13
C ASN A 29 1.92 -9.14 -15.48
N PHE A 30 2.88 -8.30 -15.86
CA PHE A 30 2.96 -6.90 -15.43
C PHE A 30 1.68 -6.09 -15.65
N TYR A 31 0.83 -6.49 -16.60
CA TYR A 31 -0.51 -5.92 -16.77
C TYR A 31 -1.37 -5.98 -15.50
N PHE A 32 -1.21 -7.01 -14.66
CA PHE A 32 -1.95 -7.18 -13.41
C PHE A 32 -1.33 -6.44 -12.22
N MET A 33 -0.17 -5.78 -12.40
CA MET A 33 0.54 -5.12 -11.31
C MET A 33 -0.31 -4.06 -10.58
N PRO A 34 -1.12 -3.21 -11.24
CA PRO A 34 -1.99 -2.26 -10.53
C PRO A 34 -3.03 -2.97 -9.66
N ILE A 35 -3.58 -4.09 -10.13
CA ILE A 35 -4.59 -4.87 -9.39
C ILE A 35 -3.94 -5.53 -8.17
N ILE A 36 -2.76 -6.12 -8.33
CA ILE A 36 -2.00 -6.73 -7.24
C ILE A 36 -1.62 -5.68 -6.19
N PHE A 37 -1.17 -4.50 -6.63
CA PHE A 37 -0.81 -3.37 -5.77
C PHE A 37 -1.98 -2.91 -4.90
N ALA A 38 -3.18 -2.80 -5.45
CA ALA A 38 -4.38 -2.38 -4.70
C ALA A 38 -4.97 -3.49 -3.81
N SER A 39 -4.54 -4.74 -3.97
CA SER A 39 -5.12 -5.90 -3.26
C SER A 39 -4.09 -6.61 -2.38
N ILE A 40 -3.57 -7.76 -2.83
CA ILE A 40 -2.68 -8.64 -2.09
C ILE A 40 -1.40 -7.89 -1.67
N GLY A 41 -0.86 -7.05 -2.54
CA GLY A 41 0.33 -6.26 -2.23
C GLY A 41 0.09 -5.31 -1.05
N THR A 42 -1.07 -4.65 -0.98
CA THR A 42 -1.42 -3.77 0.15
C THR A 42 -1.55 -4.58 1.45
N ILE A 43 -2.16 -5.77 1.40
CA ILE A 43 -2.28 -6.67 2.57
C ILE A 43 -0.89 -7.07 3.07
N LEU A 44 -0.02 -7.53 2.17
CA LEU A 44 1.35 -7.93 2.51
C LEU A 44 2.17 -6.74 3.02
N GLY A 45 2.01 -5.56 2.44
CA GLY A 45 2.69 -4.34 2.90
C GLY A 45 2.28 -3.96 4.34
N VAL A 46 0.99 -4.05 4.67
CA VAL A 46 0.49 -3.80 6.02
C VAL A 46 1.00 -4.84 7.01
N LEU A 47 1.03 -6.12 6.63
CA LEU A 47 1.58 -7.20 7.46
C LEU A 47 3.07 -7.01 7.71
N SER A 48 3.85 -6.65 6.69
CA SER A 48 5.27 -6.36 6.83
C SER A 48 5.52 -5.14 7.71
N PHE A 49 4.73 -4.07 7.57
CA PHE A 49 4.81 -2.94 8.49
C PHE A 49 4.49 -3.39 9.93
N GLN A 50 3.49 -4.23 10.13
CA GLN A 50 3.16 -4.75 11.46
C GLN A 50 4.28 -5.61 12.06
N TYR A 51 4.97 -6.39 11.24
CA TYR A 51 6.07 -7.23 11.68
C TYR A 51 7.33 -6.42 12.01
N PHE A 52 7.78 -5.55 11.09
CA PHE A 52 9.04 -4.81 11.24
C PHE A 52 8.90 -3.52 12.06
N TYR A 53 7.78 -2.82 11.93
CA TYR A 53 7.52 -1.50 12.53
C TYR A 53 6.34 -1.52 13.52
N GLY A 54 5.99 -2.69 14.05
CA GLY A 54 4.85 -2.85 14.96
C GLY A 54 4.86 -1.90 16.17
N ASN A 55 6.05 -1.56 16.67
CA ASN A 55 6.24 -0.61 17.77
C ASN A 55 5.81 0.82 17.41
N GLU A 56 5.92 1.23 16.15
CA GLU A 56 5.49 2.56 15.71
C GLU A 56 3.97 2.75 15.84
N TYR A 57 3.17 1.67 15.86
CA TYR A 57 1.73 1.79 16.08
C TYR A 57 1.38 2.45 17.42
N TYR A 58 2.19 2.29 18.46
CA TYR A 58 1.98 2.99 19.73
C TYR A 58 2.19 4.50 19.56
N PHE A 59 3.16 4.92 18.76
CA PHE A 59 3.38 6.32 18.43
C PHE A 59 2.19 6.92 17.68
N TYR A 60 1.67 6.22 16.67
CA TYR A 60 0.48 6.66 15.94
C TYR A 60 -0.77 6.71 16.84
N HIS A 61 -0.93 5.73 17.74
CA HIS A 61 -2.03 5.69 18.70
C HIS A 61 -1.99 6.88 19.67
N ASN A 62 -0.82 7.22 20.20
CA ASN A 62 -0.63 8.40 21.07
C ASN A 62 -0.93 9.72 20.36
N LYS A 63 -0.94 9.73 19.02
CA LYS A 63 -1.34 10.87 18.18
C LYS A 63 -2.81 10.83 17.74
N GLY A 64 -3.61 9.90 18.26
CA GLY A 64 -5.04 9.79 18.00
C GLY A 64 -5.40 8.96 16.74
N PHE A 65 -4.44 8.24 16.16
CA PHE A 65 -4.71 7.36 15.02
C PHE A 65 -4.89 5.91 15.47
N THR A 66 -5.98 5.27 15.02
CA THR A 66 -6.15 3.83 15.20
C THR A 66 -5.51 3.06 14.05
N LYS A 67 -5.03 1.84 14.31
CA LYS A 67 -4.47 0.94 13.29
C LYS A 67 -5.44 0.77 12.10
N LYS A 68 -6.71 0.50 12.40
CA LYS A 68 -7.78 0.34 11.39
C LYS A 68 -7.92 1.57 10.49
N ARG A 69 -7.90 2.78 11.08
CA ARG A 69 -8.02 4.04 10.33
C ARG A 69 -6.84 4.23 9.37
N LEU A 70 -5.61 3.95 9.81
CA LEU A 70 -4.42 4.04 8.96
C LEU A 70 -4.47 3.04 7.80
N ASN A 71 -4.81 1.77 8.08
CA ASN A 71 -4.90 0.73 7.06
C ASN A 71 -5.96 1.06 6.00
N LEU A 72 -7.14 1.54 6.42
CA LEU A 72 -8.19 1.95 5.49
C LEU A 72 -7.75 3.10 4.60
N ILE A 73 -7.06 4.11 5.15
CA ILE A 73 -6.54 5.23 4.36
C ILE A 73 -5.55 4.73 3.30
N VAL A 74 -4.62 3.84 3.66
CA VAL A 74 -3.67 3.26 2.69
C VAL A 74 -4.39 2.47 1.62
N LEU A 75 -5.37 1.64 1.98
CA LEU A 75 -6.16 0.88 1.02
C LEU A 75 -6.88 1.80 0.03
N PHE A 76 -7.58 2.82 0.51
CA PHE A 76 -8.29 3.78 -0.36
C PHE A 76 -7.34 4.52 -1.29
N LEU A 77 -6.20 5.00 -0.78
CA LEU A 77 -5.21 5.68 -1.60
C LEU A 77 -4.60 4.76 -2.65
N ASN A 78 -4.30 3.50 -2.30
CA ASN A 78 -3.74 2.53 -3.24
C ASN A 78 -4.74 2.13 -4.33
N VAL A 79 -6.01 1.94 -3.97
CA VAL A 79 -7.09 1.71 -4.95
C VAL A 79 -7.23 2.91 -5.89
N PHE A 80 -7.25 4.12 -5.35
CA PHE A 80 -7.35 5.35 -6.15
C PHE A 80 -6.18 5.49 -7.13
N ILE A 81 -4.95 5.29 -6.66
CA ILE A 81 -3.74 5.34 -7.50
C ILE A 81 -3.75 4.22 -8.55
N SER A 82 -4.17 3.01 -8.17
CA SER A 82 -4.26 1.88 -9.09
C SER A 82 -5.24 2.13 -10.23
N ILE A 83 -6.39 2.76 -9.95
CA ILE A 83 -7.36 3.17 -10.98
C ILE A 83 -6.72 4.17 -11.94
N ILE A 84 -6.06 5.22 -11.42
CA ILE A 84 -5.38 6.22 -12.26
C ILE A 84 -4.33 5.55 -13.15
N VAL A 85 -3.46 4.73 -12.57
CA VAL A 85 -2.42 4.01 -13.33
C VAL A 85 -3.04 3.12 -14.40
N SER A 86 -4.10 2.37 -14.07
CA SER A 86 -4.78 1.50 -15.03
C SER A 86 -5.40 2.27 -16.20
N ILE A 87 -6.03 3.42 -15.93
CA ILE A 87 -6.59 4.30 -16.97
C ILE A 87 -5.48 4.87 -17.85
N THR A 88 -4.41 5.41 -17.26
CA THR A 88 -3.29 5.96 -18.03
C THR A 88 -2.61 4.90 -18.90
N TYR A 89 -2.47 3.67 -18.40
CA TYR A 89 -1.93 2.56 -19.18
C TYR A 89 -2.80 2.23 -20.40
N GLN A 90 -4.14 2.28 -20.26
CA GLN A 90 -5.06 2.06 -21.38
C GLN A 90 -5.05 3.19 -22.42
N LEU A 91 -4.75 4.44 -22.01
CA LEU A 91 -4.69 5.59 -22.92
C LEU A 91 -3.40 5.63 -23.75
N ILE A 92 -2.29 5.10 -23.22
CA ILE A 92 -0.97 5.11 -23.87
C ILE A 92 -0.80 3.92 -24.82
N LYS A 93 -1.48 2.81 -24.54
CA LYS A 93 -1.45 1.58 -25.33
C LYS A 93 -2.32 1.70 -26.59
#